data_AF-A0A6P0HGI8-F1
#
_entry.id   AF-A0A6P0HGI8-F1
#
_cell.length_a   1.000
_cell.length_b   1.000
_cell.length_c   1.000
_cell.angle_alpha   90.00
_cell.angle_beta   90.00
_cell.angle_gamma   90.00
#
_symmetry.space_group_name_H-M   'P 1'
#
loop_
_entity.id
_entity.type
_entity.pdbx_description
1 polymer ?
#
loop_
_entity_poly.entity_id
_entity_poly.type
_entity_poly.pdbx_seq_one_letter_code
_entity_poly.pdbx_strand_id
1 'polypeptide(L)'
;MVSPVIIYSRLNTGGRMFQQGSGQTGIRPLAGVRVLEVGGMGPTPFAEGRATWPATRARIAAVFRTRTRDEWTEVFADTDACVSPVLGLLEAGEHPHVRARGSLLDDDGFLQPAPAPRFDGVRTEPGGRPPEEGADTLAVLAEVGVDGTALVASGAAFTA
;
A
#
# COMPACT_ATOMS: atom_id res chain seq x y z
N MET A 1 15.87 7.97 15.50
CA MET A 1 14.40 7.90 15.62
C MET A 1 13.99 6.58 14.99
N VAL A 2 13.44 5.63 15.76
CA VAL A 2 13.22 4.25 15.29
C VAL A 2 11.91 4.21 14.51
N SER A 3 11.96 4.33 13.18
CA SER A 3 10.78 4.21 12.33
C SER A 3 10.22 2.78 12.45
N PRO A 4 8.91 2.60 12.67
CA PRO A 4 8.34 1.28 12.90
C PRO A 4 8.42 0.42 11.63
N VAL A 5 8.69 -0.87 11.79
CA VAL A 5 8.46 -1.89 10.75
C VAL A 5 7.12 -2.55 11.07
N ILE A 6 6.15 -2.49 10.15
CA ILE A 6 4.85 -3.15 10.33
C ILE A 6 4.93 -4.54 9.70
N ILE A 7 4.75 -5.56 10.52
CA ILE A 7 4.40 -6.90 10.06
C ILE A 7 2.86 -6.92 9.96
N TYR A 8 2.31 -7.16 8.77
CA TYR A 8 0.86 -7.24 8.56
C TYR A 8 0.25 -8.33 9.47
N SER A 9 -0.54 -7.94 10.47
CA SER A 9 -1.49 -8.82 11.16
C SER A 9 -2.93 -8.39 10.86
N ARG A 10 -3.34 -8.54 9.60
CA ARG A 10 -4.77 -8.50 9.25
C ARG A 10 -5.05 -9.53 8.16
N LEU A 11 -5.03 -10.81 8.54
CA LEU A 11 -5.54 -11.88 7.70
C LEU A 11 -6.98 -12.19 8.12
N ASN A 12 -7.87 -11.84 7.19
CA ASN A 12 -9.29 -12.14 7.20
C ASN A 12 -9.48 -13.67 7.28
N THR A 13 -10.31 -14.10 8.21
CA THR A 13 -10.78 -15.48 8.37
C THR A 13 -11.50 -15.96 7.12
N GLY A 14 -10.95 -16.97 6.45
CA GLY A 14 -11.51 -17.50 5.21
C GLY A 14 -11.08 -18.93 4.90
N GLY A 15 -11.46 -19.88 5.77
CA GLY A 15 -11.85 -21.22 5.33
C GLY A 15 -10.75 -22.27 5.05
N ARG A 16 -10.83 -23.33 5.87
CA ARG A 16 -10.43 -24.73 5.63
C ARG A 16 -9.06 -25.19 6.15
N MET A 17 -9.21 -25.92 7.25
CA MET A 17 -8.31 -26.83 7.95
C MET A 17 -7.79 -27.93 7.00
N PHE A 18 -6.48 -28.17 6.98
CA PHE A 18 -5.91 -29.43 6.52
C PHE A 18 -5.06 -30.02 7.64
N GLN A 19 -5.31 -31.31 7.91
CA GLN A 19 -4.71 -32.09 8.99
C GLN A 19 -3.69 -33.09 8.40
N GLN A 20 -2.55 -33.22 9.10
CA GLN A 20 -1.73 -34.42 9.35
C GLN A 20 -1.09 -35.25 8.20
N GLY A 21 0.17 -35.66 8.43
CA GLY A 21 0.80 -36.77 7.73
C GLY A 21 2.28 -36.95 8.10
N SER A 22 2.59 -37.92 8.96
CA SER A 22 3.93 -38.43 9.23
C SER A 22 4.39 -39.38 8.10
N GLY A 23 5.68 -39.32 7.71
CA GLY A 23 6.36 -40.42 7.01
C GLY A 23 7.12 -40.09 5.72
N GLN A 24 8.44 -40.28 5.81
CA GLN A 24 9.40 -40.76 4.78
C GLN A 24 9.85 -39.86 3.58
N THR A 25 11.17 -39.62 3.60
CA THR A 25 12.17 -39.78 2.51
C THR A 25 11.73 -39.54 1.05
N GLY A 26 11.97 -38.32 0.55
CA GLY A 26 11.88 -37.98 -0.87
C GLY A 26 11.32 -36.58 -1.07
N ILE A 27 11.99 -35.78 -1.91
CA ILE A 27 11.78 -34.33 -2.10
C ILE A 27 12.17 -33.54 -0.84
N ARG A 28 13.17 -32.66 -0.94
CA ARG A 28 13.40 -31.62 0.08
C ARG A 28 12.45 -30.50 -0.31
N PRO A 29 11.23 -30.39 0.26
CA PRO A 29 10.24 -29.40 -0.19
C PRO A 29 10.71 -27.97 0.10
N LEU A 30 11.83 -27.83 0.81
CA LEU A 30 12.46 -26.60 1.23
C LEU A 30 13.90 -26.45 0.68
N ALA A 31 14.31 -27.23 -0.32
CA ALA A 31 15.58 -26.99 -0.99
C ALA A 31 15.55 -25.61 -1.66
N GLY A 32 16.39 -24.69 -1.18
CA GLY A 32 16.40 -23.28 -1.60
C GLY A 32 15.61 -22.33 -0.69
N VAL A 33 14.86 -22.84 0.29
CA VAL A 33 14.17 -22.00 1.28
C VAL A 33 15.18 -21.47 2.29
N ARG A 34 15.41 -20.16 2.26
CA ARG A 34 16.16 -19.46 3.30
C ARG A 34 15.25 -19.26 4.51
N VAL A 35 15.45 -20.06 5.55
CA VAL A 35 14.78 -19.85 6.84
C VAL A 35 15.46 -18.65 7.50
N LEU A 36 14.81 -17.49 7.46
CA LEU A 36 15.23 -16.35 8.26
C LEU A 36 14.63 -16.50 9.65
N GLU A 37 15.43 -16.97 10.61
CA GLU A 37 15.02 -17.07 11.99
C GLU A 37 15.00 -15.67 12.62
N VAL A 38 13.83 -15.04 12.60
CA VAL A 38 13.62 -13.75 13.25
C VAL A 38 13.23 -14.02 14.71
N GLY A 39 14.20 -13.90 15.61
CA GLY A 39 13.92 -13.89 17.06
C GLY A 39 13.71 -15.24 17.73
N GLY A 40 14.26 -16.32 17.19
CA GLY A 40 14.15 -17.64 17.83
C GLY A 40 12.75 -18.24 17.75
N MET A 41 11.86 -17.67 16.93
CA MET A 41 10.49 -18.14 16.77
C MET A 41 10.48 -19.14 15.62
N GLY A 42 10.39 -20.44 15.95
CA GLY A 42 10.01 -21.47 14.98
C GLY A 42 8.60 -21.21 14.42
N PRO A 43 7.99 -22.16 13.69
CA PRO A 43 6.65 -21.98 13.07
C PRO A 43 5.49 -21.82 14.09
N THR A 44 5.80 -21.69 15.38
CA THR A 44 4.89 -21.79 16.51
C THR A 44 4.10 -20.52 16.92
N PRO A 45 4.35 -19.27 16.48
CA PRO A 45 3.56 -18.14 16.99
C PRO A 45 2.07 -18.22 16.59
N PHE A 46 1.72 -19.10 15.63
CA PHE A 46 0.34 -19.40 15.24
C PHE A 46 -0.30 -20.57 16.03
N ALA A 47 0.50 -21.37 16.75
CA ALA A 47 0.04 -22.58 17.44
C ALA A 47 -0.31 -22.35 18.93
N GLU A 48 0.18 -21.28 19.56
CA GLU A 48 0.14 -21.09 21.02
C GLU A 48 -1.05 -20.23 21.54
N GLY A 49 -1.96 -19.81 20.65
CA GLY A 49 -3.18 -19.09 21.01
C GLY A 49 -2.98 -17.62 21.39
N ARG A 50 -4.08 -16.85 21.51
CA ARG A 50 -4.02 -15.39 21.74
C ARG A 50 -3.35 -14.97 23.05
N ALA A 51 -3.28 -15.87 24.04
CA ALA A 51 -2.68 -15.60 25.34
C ALA A 51 -1.18 -15.29 25.25
N THR A 52 -0.46 -15.84 24.26
CA THR A 52 1.00 -15.64 24.12
C THR A 52 1.36 -14.41 23.29
N TRP A 53 0.38 -13.76 22.64
CA TRP A 53 0.62 -12.60 21.76
C TRP A 53 1.42 -11.46 22.39
N PRO A 54 1.19 -11.06 23.67
CA PRO A 54 1.99 -10.00 24.29
C PRO A 54 3.48 -10.37 24.36
N ALA A 55 3.80 -11.60 24.76
CA ALA A 55 5.18 -12.08 24.84
C ALA A 55 5.82 -12.22 23.46
N THR A 56 5.09 -12.75 22.48
CA THR A 56 5.53 -12.86 21.08
C THR A 56 5.82 -11.48 20.49
N ARG A 57 4.93 -10.50 20.68
CA ARG A 57 5.13 -9.11 20.24
C ARG A 57 6.37 -8.49 20.88
N ALA A 58 6.60 -8.74 22.17
CA ALA A 58 7.79 -8.23 22.87
C ALA A 58 9.09 -8.81 22.30
N ARG A 59 9.11 -10.11 21.98
CA ARG A 59 10.26 -10.77 21.33
C ARG A 59 10.52 -10.23 19.93
N ILE A 60 9.49 -10.14 19.08
CA ILE A 60 9.59 -9.53 17.74
C ILE A 60 10.16 -8.12 17.84
N ALA A 61 9.58 -7.29 18.72
CA ALA A 61 10.04 -5.90 18.89
C ALA A 61 11.49 -5.82 19.37
N ALA A 62 11.93 -6.71 20.26
CA ALA A 62 13.33 -6.75 20.71
C ALA A 62 14.28 -7.04 19.56
N VAL A 63 13.91 -7.95 18.64
CA VAL A 63 14.71 -8.29 17.45
C VAL A 63 14.74 -7.13 16.48
N PHE A 64 13.59 -6.55 16.12
CA PHE A 64 13.55 -5.44 15.17
C PHE A 64 14.31 -4.20 15.67
N ARG A 65 14.48 -4.02 16.99
CA ARG A 65 15.32 -2.96 17.56
C ARG A 65 16.83 -3.14 17.34
N THR A 66 17.28 -4.32 16.92
CA THR A 66 18.73 -4.60 16.77
C THR A 66 19.35 -4.06 15.49
N ARG A 67 18.53 -3.65 14.52
CA ARG A 67 18.95 -3.06 13.24
C ARG A 67 18.02 -1.92 12.87
N THR A 68 18.48 -1.06 11.99
CA THR A 68 17.70 0.02 11.38
C THR A 68 16.63 -0.52 10.42
N ARG A 69 15.66 0.35 10.06
CA ARG A 69 14.63 0.04 9.06
C ARG A 69 15.24 -0.42 7.73
N ASP A 70 16.27 0.30 7.26
CA ASP A 70 16.85 0.08 5.94
C ASP A 70 17.67 -1.23 5.92
N GLU A 71 18.41 -1.53 7.00
CA GLU A 71 19.07 -2.83 7.17
C GLU A 71 18.07 -3.99 7.20
N TRP A 72 16.92 -3.84 7.87
CA TRP A 72 15.87 -4.86 7.81
C TRP A 72 15.26 -4.98 6.42
N THR A 73 15.07 -3.86 5.72
CA THR A 73 14.53 -3.86 4.35
C THR A 73 15.43 -4.66 3.43
N GLU A 74 16.74 -4.48 3.51
CA GLU A 74 17.72 -5.26 2.76
C GLU A 74 17.67 -6.75 3.11
N VAL A 75 17.58 -7.09 4.41
CA VAL A 75 17.48 -8.49 4.87
C VAL A 75 16.26 -9.21 4.27
N PHE A 76 15.15 -8.50 4.06
CA PHE A 76 13.90 -9.08 3.59
C PHE A 76 13.63 -8.89 2.08
N ALA A 77 14.45 -8.10 1.37
CA ALA A 77 14.18 -7.68 -0.02
C ALA A 77 13.89 -8.83 -0.99
N ASP A 78 14.66 -9.92 -0.89
CA ASP A 78 14.57 -11.10 -1.74
C ASP A 78 13.96 -12.32 -1.02
N THR A 79 13.04 -12.07 -0.08
CA THR A 79 12.37 -13.13 0.69
C THR A 79 10.86 -13.08 0.50
N ASP A 80 10.20 -14.23 0.64
CA ASP A 80 8.74 -14.32 0.69
C ASP A 80 8.14 -13.89 2.05
N ALA A 81 8.94 -13.25 2.91
CA ALA A 81 8.44 -12.73 4.18
C ALA A 81 7.59 -11.49 3.94
N CYS A 82 6.39 -11.44 4.53
CA CYS A 82 5.50 -10.28 4.48
C CYS A 82 5.98 -9.13 5.38
N VAL A 83 7.19 -8.64 5.14
CA VAL A 83 7.81 -7.51 5.83
C VAL A 83 8.07 -6.40 4.81
N SER A 84 7.68 -5.18 5.16
CA SER A 84 7.94 -4.02 4.32
C SER A 84 8.27 -2.82 5.21
N PRO A 85 9.12 -1.89 4.75
CA PRO A 85 9.40 -0.67 5.49
C PRO A 85 8.15 0.20 5.60
N VAL A 86 7.97 0.86 6.74
CA VAL A 86 7.03 1.97 6.83
C VAL A 86 7.77 3.22 6.35
N LEU A 87 7.30 3.75 5.22
CA LEU A 87 7.86 4.91 4.55
C LEU A 87 6.96 6.13 4.81
N GLY A 88 7.58 7.31 4.91
CA GLY A 88 6.85 8.58 4.81
C GLY A 88 6.25 8.76 3.42
N LEU A 89 5.32 9.71 3.26
CA LEU A 89 4.62 9.92 1.98
C LEU A 89 5.58 10.20 0.81
N LEU A 90 6.58 11.06 1.03
CA LEU A 90 7.58 11.38 0.00
C LEU A 90 8.55 10.21 -0.25
N GLU A 91 8.99 9.51 0.80
CA GLU A 91 9.83 8.31 0.67
C GLU A 91 9.10 7.20 -0.12
N ALA A 92 7.79 7.05 0.11
CA ALA A 92 6.97 6.07 -0.59
C ALA A 92 6.88 6.37 -2.08
N GLY A 93 6.85 7.64 -2.47
CA GLY A 93 6.88 8.05 -3.88
C GLY A 93 8.16 7.67 -4.60
N GLU A 94 9.29 7.72 -3.90
CA GLU A 94 10.60 7.34 -4.43
C GLU A 94 10.86 5.83 -4.41
N HIS A 95 10.02 5.03 -3.75
CA HIS A 95 10.24 3.60 -3.63
C HIS A 95 10.27 2.91 -5.00
N PRO A 96 11.25 2.02 -5.28
CA PRO A 96 11.41 1.40 -6.60
C PRO A 96 10.14 0.75 -7.16
N HIS A 97 9.34 0.08 -6.30
CA HIS A 97 8.07 -0.52 -6.72
C HIS A 97 7.02 0.53 -7.14
N VAL A 98 6.96 1.69 -6.46
CA VAL A 98 6.00 2.76 -6.75
C VAL A 98 6.39 3.46 -8.05
N ARG A 99 7.68 3.76 -8.22
CA ARG A 99 8.23 4.37 -9.45
C ARG A 99 8.08 3.46 -10.67
N ALA A 100 8.47 2.18 -10.56
CA ALA A 100 8.38 1.22 -11.65
C ALA A 100 6.95 1.02 -12.14
N ARG A 101 5.97 1.16 -11.24
CA ARG A 101 4.57 1.09 -11.61
C ARG A 101 4.04 2.42 -12.11
N GLY A 102 4.62 3.57 -11.78
CA GLY A 102 3.98 4.87 -12.03
C GLY A 102 2.67 4.97 -11.26
N SER A 103 2.66 4.55 -9.99
CA SER A 103 1.47 4.62 -9.12
C SER A 103 1.18 6.04 -8.63
N LEU A 104 2.22 6.88 -8.61
CA LEU A 104 2.11 8.31 -8.37
C LEU A 104 2.63 9.06 -9.61
N LEU A 105 2.08 10.23 -9.85
CA LEU A 105 2.40 11.14 -10.94
C LEU A 105 2.86 12.47 -10.34
N ASP A 106 3.84 13.10 -10.98
CA ASP A 106 4.23 14.47 -10.68
C ASP A 106 3.52 15.39 -11.67
N ASP A 107 2.75 16.34 -11.13
CA ASP A 107 2.07 17.39 -11.88
C ASP A 107 2.47 18.74 -11.29
N ASP A 108 3.29 19.51 -12.01
CA ASP A 108 3.88 20.78 -11.56
C ASP A 108 4.49 20.73 -10.14
N GLY A 109 5.19 19.64 -9.81
CA GLY A 109 5.84 19.45 -8.50
C GLY A 109 4.91 18.96 -7.38
N PHE A 110 3.65 18.63 -7.71
CA PHE A 110 2.71 18.00 -6.80
C PHE A 110 2.59 16.51 -7.10
N LEU A 111 2.98 15.69 -6.12
CA LEU A 111 2.88 14.24 -6.21
C LEU A 111 1.44 13.80 -5.92
N GLN A 112 0.79 13.20 -6.91
CA GLN A 112 -0.60 12.75 -6.82
C GLN A 112 -0.77 11.30 -7.29
N PRO A 113 -1.79 10.56 -6.80
CA PRO A 113 -2.02 9.20 -7.24
C PRO A 113 -2.43 9.13 -8.71
N ALA A 114 -1.85 8.20 -9.46
CA ALA A 114 -2.32 7.86 -10.79
C ALA A 114 -3.72 7.23 -10.73
N PRO A 115 -4.54 7.37 -11.78
CA PRO A 115 -5.83 6.69 -11.87
C PRO A 115 -5.71 5.17 -11.64
N ALA A 116 -6.62 4.63 -10.83
CA ALA A 116 -6.70 3.21 -10.51
C ALA A 116 -8.16 2.72 -10.52
N PRO A 117 -8.44 1.47 -10.93
CA PRO A 117 -7.50 0.44 -11.40
C PRO A 117 -6.96 0.73 -12.81
N ARG A 118 -5.98 -0.08 -13.25
CA ARG A 118 -5.48 -0.05 -14.63
C ARG A 118 -6.28 -1.03 -15.48
N PHE A 119 -6.57 -0.63 -16.71
CA PHE A 119 -7.28 -1.45 -17.68
C PHE A 119 -6.36 -1.77 -18.85
N ASP A 120 -6.34 -3.02 -19.29
CA ASP A 120 -5.52 -3.42 -20.44
C ASP A 120 -6.02 -2.72 -21.70
N GLY A 121 -5.09 -2.20 -22.50
CA GLY A 121 -5.39 -1.48 -23.75
C GLY A 121 -5.99 -0.08 -23.58
N VAL A 122 -6.26 0.37 -22.35
CA VAL A 122 -6.80 1.71 -22.06
C VAL A 122 -5.91 2.41 -21.04
N ARG A 123 -5.28 3.51 -21.45
CA ARG A 123 -4.57 4.38 -20.53
C ARG A 123 -5.52 5.47 -20.03
N THR A 124 -5.94 5.39 -18.77
CA THR A 124 -6.64 6.48 -18.11
C THR A 124 -5.63 7.57 -17.81
N GLU A 125 -5.74 8.71 -18.49
CA GLU A 125 -4.92 9.88 -18.19
C GLU A 125 -5.42 10.54 -16.89
N PRO A 126 -4.51 11.09 -16.07
CA PRO A 126 -4.93 12.00 -15.00
C PRO A 126 -5.72 13.17 -15.59
N GLY A 127 -6.68 13.70 -14.82
CA GLY A 127 -7.32 14.96 -15.16
C GLY A 127 -6.29 16.10 -15.18
N GLY A 128 -6.63 17.18 -15.90
CA GLY A 128 -5.84 18.41 -15.84
C GLY A 128 -5.94 19.09 -14.46
N ARG A 129 -5.27 20.24 -14.35
CA ARG A 129 -5.37 21.11 -13.17
C ARG A 129 -6.84 21.34 -12.78
N PRO A 130 -7.19 21.31 -11.48
CA PRO A 130 -8.53 21.70 -11.05
C PRO A 130 -8.89 23.08 -11.63
N PRO A 131 -10.07 23.22 -12.27
CA PRO A 131 -10.49 24.51 -12.81
C PRO A 131 -10.75 25.50 -11.68
N GLU A 132 -10.60 26.79 -11.98
CA GLU A 132 -11.01 27.86 -11.06
C GLU A 132 -12.53 27.81 -10.84
N GLU A 133 -12.97 28.28 -9.68
CA GLU A 133 -14.40 28.37 -9.40
C GLU A 133 -15.10 29.23 -10.46
N GLY A 134 -16.18 28.73 -11.05
CA GLY A 134 -16.95 29.46 -12.05
C GLY A 134 -16.35 29.49 -13.46
N ALA A 135 -15.18 28.87 -13.72
CA ALA A 135 -14.53 28.86 -15.02
C ALA A 135 -15.42 28.28 -16.14
N ASP A 136 -16.19 27.23 -15.82
CA ASP A 136 -17.00 26.49 -16.80
C ASP A 136 -18.51 26.80 -16.70
N THR A 137 -18.94 27.73 -15.85
CA THR A 137 -20.36 27.94 -15.53
C THR A 137 -21.22 28.21 -16.76
N LEU A 138 -20.79 29.13 -17.65
CA LEU A 138 -21.56 29.45 -18.85
C LEU A 138 -21.56 28.30 -19.86
N ALA A 139 -20.46 27.57 -19.97
CA ALA A 139 -20.34 26.42 -20.87
C ALA A 139 -21.28 25.29 -20.45
N VAL A 140 -21.32 24.96 -19.16
CA VAL A 140 -22.21 23.93 -18.59
C VAL A 140 -23.68 24.34 -18.71
N LEU A 141 -24.02 25.61 -18.43
CA LEU A 141 -25.40 26.11 -18.59
C LEU A 141 -25.86 26.01 -20.05
N ALA A 142 -24.99 26.38 -21.00
CA ALA A 142 -25.27 26.25 -22.42
C ALA A 142 -25.45 24.78 -22.86
N GLU A 143 -24.62 23.86 -22.34
CA GLU A 143 -24.71 22.41 -22.63
C GLU A 143 -26.08 21.84 -22.26
N VAL A 144 -26.65 22.29 -21.14
CA VAL A 144 -27.99 21.87 -20.68
C VAL A 144 -29.13 22.72 -21.26
N GLY A 145 -28.83 23.65 -22.18
CA GLY A 145 -29.82 24.47 -22.87
C GLY A 145 -30.39 25.63 -22.04
N VAL A 146 -29.67 26.08 -21.02
CA VAL A 146 -30.05 27.21 -20.15
C VAL A 146 -29.21 28.45 -20.50
N ASP A 147 -29.87 29.57 -20.76
CA ASP A 147 -29.18 30.87 -20.88
C ASP A 147 -28.76 31.37 -19.49
N GLY A 148 -27.46 31.40 -19.25
CA GLY A 148 -26.87 31.81 -17.98
C GLY A 148 -26.93 33.31 -17.70
N THR A 149 -27.28 34.16 -18.68
CA THR A 149 -27.22 35.62 -18.54
C THR A 149 -28.04 36.14 -17.34
N ALA A 150 -29.29 35.65 -17.20
CA ALA A 150 -30.16 36.04 -16.09
C ALA A 150 -29.72 35.46 -14.74
N LEU A 151 -29.06 34.30 -14.76
CA LEU A 151 -28.58 33.63 -13.54
C LEU A 151 -27.33 34.32 -12.99
N VAL A 152 -26.41 34.71 -13.87
CA VAL A 152 -25.25 35.52 -13.49
C VAL A 152 -25.69 36.90 -13.01
N ALA A 153 -26.63 37.54 -13.71
CA ALA A 153 -27.15 38.85 -13.31
C ALA A 153 -27.87 38.84 -11.95
N SER A 154 -28.57 37.75 -11.61
CA SER A 154 -29.25 37.59 -10.32
C SER A 154 -28.33 37.10 -9.20
N GLY A 155 -27.08 36.74 -9.50
CA GLY A 155 -26.15 36.13 -8.55
C GLY A 155 -26.45 34.66 -8.24
N ALA A 156 -27.40 34.05 -8.96
CA ALA A 156 -27.72 32.62 -8.84
C ALA A 156 -26.66 31.72 -9.49
N ALA A 157 -25.85 32.26 -10.40
CA ALA A 157 -24.70 31.58 -11.01
C ALA A 157 -23.45 32.48 -10.91
N PHE A 158 -22.29 31.85 -10.70
CA PHE A 158 -21.00 32.54 -10.55
C PHE A 158 -20.07 32.22 -11.72
N THR A 159 -19.36 33.23 -12.22
CA THR A 159 -18.31 33.09 -13.24
C THR A 159 -17.01 33.67 -12.71
N ALA A 160 -15.88 33.06 -13.05
CA ALA A 160 -14.54 33.55 -12.67
C ALA A 160 -14.24 34.96 -13.19
#